data_AF-A0A242CL17-F1
#
_entry.id   AF-A0A242CL17-F1
#
_cell.length_a   1.000
_cell.length_b   1.000
_cell.length_c   1.000
_cell.angle_alpha   90.00
_cell.angle_beta   90.00
_cell.angle_gamma   90.00
#
_symmetry.space_group_name_H-M   'P 1'
#
loop_
_entity.id
_entity.type
_entity.pdbx_description
1 polymer ?
#
loop_
_entity_poly.entity_id
_entity_poly.type
_entity_poly.pdbx_seq_one_letter_code
_entity_poly.pdbx_strand_id
1 'polypeptide(L)'
;MKTIKLIAVDIDGVLLEDTFSPVLYRLAKKFNVDYTLDIEKNAFSQNRESAGLYLKKKFRLSEDTTIQQMLDLYFSERDSYLNETYSKSSIVKGALDFITRLTQYDVHLICYGGLAYEQISSEFQPYLDYFEQYVCTNNFRPGLKEIIQDMYKIDFKEALFVDDVDRVAKEAKKYKVPFIGVPAIHSWGFQEEEMKKTGVKYMVKSVNEITQQFLEKIDSDNEIWEGEKI
;
A
#
# COMPACT_ATOMS: atom_id res chain seq x y z
N MET A 1 0.02 15.47 17.88
CA MET A 1 -1.01 14.42 17.92
C MET A 1 -1.42 14.17 19.36
N LYS A 2 -2.73 14.07 19.63
CA LYS A 2 -3.30 13.77 20.94
C LYS A 2 -3.54 12.26 21.06
N THR A 3 -4.16 11.66 20.05
CA THR A 3 -4.59 10.26 20.04
C THR A 3 -3.57 9.40 19.31
N ILE A 4 -3.20 9.76 18.09
CA ILE A 4 -2.27 8.99 17.26
C ILE A 4 -0.88 8.95 17.92
N LYS A 5 -0.33 7.73 18.04
CA LYS A 5 1.00 7.40 18.54
C LYS A 5 1.88 6.72 17.50
N LEU A 6 1.30 6.19 16.42
CA LEU A 6 2.01 5.55 15.31
C LEU A 6 1.45 6.04 13.98
N ILE A 7 2.34 6.40 13.05
CA ILE A 7 2.01 6.62 11.65
C ILE A 7 2.80 5.60 10.83
N ALA A 8 2.08 4.74 10.11
CA ALA A 8 2.63 3.75 9.20
C ALA A 8 2.32 4.16 7.76
N VAL A 9 3.36 4.33 6.95
CA VAL A 9 3.24 4.79 5.56
C VAL A 9 3.67 3.67 4.62
N ASP A 10 2.80 3.24 3.73
CA ASP A 10 3.17 2.26 2.70
C ASP A 10 4.24 2.85 1.76
N ILE A 11 5.10 2.01 1.23
CA ILE A 11 6.19 2.42 0.35
C ILE A 11 5.74 2.52 -1.11
N ASP A 12 5.04 1.52 -1.65
CA ASP A 12 4.70 1.42 -3.07
C ASP A 12 3.33 2.05 -3.32
N GLY A 13 3.22 2.98 -4.27
CA GLY A 13 1.97 3.71 -4.54
C GLY A 13 1.76 4.96 -3.66
N VAL A 14 2.43 5.07 -2.51
CA VAL A 14 2.37 6.26 -1.63
C VAL A 14 3.66 7.08 -1.67
N LEU A 15 4.82 6.46 -1.46
CA LEU A 15 6.13 7.13 -1.43
C LEU A 15 6.94 6.88 -2.71
N LEU A 16 6.83 5.68 -3.27
CA LEU A 16 7.23 5.29 -4.60
C LEU A 16 6.00 5.27 -5.50
N GLU A 17 6.18 5.51 -6.80
CA GLU A 17 5.10 5.32 -7.75
C GLU A 17 4.59 3.88 -7.73
N ASP A 18 3.30 3.70 -7.99
CA ASP A 18 2.68 2.38 -8.05
C ASP A 18 3.28 1.57 -9.20
N THR A 19 4.03 0.53 -8.83
CA THR A 19 4.62 -0.43 -9.77
C THR A 19 3.82 -1.73 -9.85
N PHE A 20 2.93 -1.99 -8.88
CA PHE A 20 2.25 -3.26 -8.79
C PHE A 20 1.07 -3.34 -9.74
N SER A 21 0.25 -2.29 -9.83
CA SER A 21 -0.92 -2.28 -10.72
C SER A 21 -0.53 -2.28 -12.20
N PRO A 22 0.41 -1.45 -12.67
CA PRO A 22 0.81 -1.45 -14.08
C PRO A 22 1.39 -2.79 -14.52
N VAL A 23 2.14 -3.48 -13.64
CA VAL A 23 2.72 -4.80 -13.94
C VAL A 23 1.63 -5.85 -14.07
N LEU A 24 0.65 -5.92 -13.14
CA LEU A 24 -0.47 -6.84 -13.29
C LEU A 24 -1.30 -6.54 -14.54
N TYR A 25 -1.48 -5.28 -14.88
CA TYR A 25 -2.17 -4.87 -16.10
C TYR A 25 -1.42 -5.31 -17.37
N ARG A 26 -0.09 -5.15 -17.41
CA ARG A 26 0.75 -5.66 -18.51
C ARG A 26 0.66 -7.17 -18.64
N LEU A 27 0.73 -7.90 -17.53
CA LEU A 27 0.60 -9.36 -17.54
C LEU A 27 -0.75 -9.81 -18.05
N ALA A 28 -1.85 -9.19 -17.58
CA ALA A 28 -3.19 -9.50 -18.07
C ALA A 28 -3.26 -9.36 -19.60
N LYS A 29 -2.73 -8.26 -20.16
CA LYS A 29 -2.64 -8.08 -21.62
C LYS A 29 -1.77 -9.12 -22.32
N LYS A 30 -0.59 -9.43 -21.76
CA LYS A 30 0.37 -10.40 -22.32
C LYS A 30 -0.24 -11.80 -22.44
N PHE A 31 -1.08 -12.16 -21.49
CA PHE A 31 -1.81 -13.44 -21.47
C PHE A 31 -3.19 -13.37 -22.13
N ASN A 32 -3.55 -12.24 -22.75
CA ASN A 32 -4.86 -12.02 -23.37
C ASN A 32 -6.04 -12.30 -22.41
N VAL A 33 -5.90 -11.79 -21.18
CA VAL A 33 -6.90 -11.86 -20.11
C VAL A 33 -7.36 -10.45 -19.77
N ASP A 34 -8.67 -10.29 -19.57
CA ASP A 34 -9.22 -9.02 -19.13
C ASP A 34 -8.68 -8.64 -17.74
N TYR A 35 -8.25 -7.39 -17.61
CA TYR A 35 -7.89 -6.84 -16.32
C TYR A 35 -9.16 -6.48 -15.55
N THR A 36 -9.42 -7.17 -14.45
CA THR A 36 -10.68 -7.08 -13.70
C THR A 36 -10.42 -6.77 -12.23
N LEU A 37 -11.43 -6.21 -11.55
CA LEU A 37 -11.44 -6.04 -10.11
C LEU A 37 -11.02 -7.30 -9.33
N ASP A 38 -11.45 -8.49 -9.79
CA ASP A 38 -11.06 -9.74 -9.16
C ASP A 38 -9.54 -10.00 -9.19
N ILE A 39 -8.81 -9.49 -10.19
CA ILE A 39 -7.35 -9.60 -10.23
C ILE A 39 -6.75 -8.79 -9.09
N GLU A 40 -7.16 -7.52 -8.95
CA GLU A 40 -6.67 -6.64 -7.89
C GLU A 40 -6.98 -7.22 -6.50
N LYS A 41 -8.22 -7.66 -6.28
CA LYS A 41 -8.66 -8.25 -5.00
C LYS A 41 -7.86 -9.48 -4.58
N ASN A 42 -7.42 -10.29 -5.54
CA ASN A 42 -6.73 -11.54 -5.26
C ASN A 42 -5.20 -11.45 -5.40
N ALA A 43 -4.66 -10.29 -5.80
CA ALA A 43 -3.23 -10.07 -5.92
C ALA A 43 -2.69 -9.03 -4.91
N PHE A 44 -3.31 -7.86 -4.78
CA PHE A 44 -2.76 -6.78 -3.95
C PHE A 44 -2.89 -7.08 -2.46
N SER A 45 -1.82 -6.79 -1.72
CA SER A 45 -1.67 -7.00 -0.27
C SER A 45 -2.11 -8.39 0.21
N GLN A 46 -1.88 -9.40 -0.63
CA GLN A 46 -2.12 -10.82 -0.37
C GLN A 46 -0.83 -11.56 -0.03
N ASN A 47 -0.94 -12.69 0.65
CA ASN A 47 0.17 -13.63 0.74
C ASN A 47 0.56 -14.10 -0.67
N ARG A 48 1.87 -14.20 -0.92
CA ARG A 48 2.45 -14.56 -2.23
C ARG A 48 1.95 -15.91 -2.76
N GLU A 49 1.73 -16.88 -1.88
CA GLU A 49 1.20 -18.20 -2.24
C GLU A 49 -0.21 -18.08 -2.83
N SER A 50 -1.11 -17.42 -2.10
CA SER A 50 -2.51 -17.20 -2.53
C SER A 50 -2.59 -16.38 -3.82
N ALA A 51 -1.81 -15.29 -3.92
CA ALA A 51 -1.76 -14.46 -5.11
C ALA A 51 -1.21 -15.25 -6.32
N GLY A 52 -0.12 -16.00 -6.13
CA GLY A 52 0.49 -16.82 -7.18
C GLY A 52 -0.45 -17.92 -7.68
N LEU A 53 -1.15 -18.62 -6.78
CA LEU A 53 -2.18 -19.61 -7.15
C LEU A 53 -3.31 -18.98 -7.96
N TYR A 54 -3.81 -17.82 -7.53
CA TYR A 54 -4.85 -17.11 -8.26
C TYR A 54 -4.39 -16.70 -9.65
N LEU A 55 -3.22 -16.05 -9.77
CA LEU A 55 -2.69 -15.55 -11.03
C LEU A 55 -2.36 -16.69 -12.00
N LYS A 56 -1.78 -17.80 -11.52
CA LYS A 56 -1.53 -19.00 -12.32
C LYS A 56 -2.81 -19.51 -12.98
N LYS A 57 -3.90 -19.61 -12.20
CA LYS A 57 -5.21 -20.03 -12.71
C LYS A 57 -5.79 -19.00 -13.67
N LYS A 58 -5.74 -17.71 -13.31
CA LYS A 58 -6.31 -16.61 -14.09
C LYS A 58 -5.65 -16.48 -15.46
N PHE A 59 -4.32 -16.64 -15.53
CA PHE A 59 -3.53 -16.60 -16.76
C PHE A 59 -3.45 -17.94 -17.50
N ARG A 60 -4.17 -18.97 -17.03
CA ARG A 60 -4.25 -20.29 -17.66
C ARG A 60 -2.87 -20.92 -17.94
N LEU A 61 -1.94 -20.75 -17.00
CA LEU A 61 -0.63 -21.37 -17.08
C LEU A 61 -0.76 -22.89 -16.93
N SER A 62 0.24 -23.63 -17.43
CA SER A 62 0.29 -25.10 -17.32
C SER A 62 0.14 -25.54 -15.85
N GLU A 63 -0.51 -26.67 -15.62
CA GLU A 63 -0.66 -27.27 -14.28
C GLU A 63 0.70 -27.54 -13.62
N ASP A 64 1.73 -27.83 -14.40
CA ASP A 64 3.11 -28.04 -13.92
C ASP A 64 3.81 -26.74 -13.50
N THR A 65 3.25 -25.57 -13.82
CA THR A 65 3.84 -24.28 -13.44
C THR A 65 3.79 -24.14 -11.92
N THR A 66 4.94 -24.02 -11.27
CA THR A 66 5.03 -23.81 -9.83
C THR A 66 4.59 -22.38 -9.46
N ILE A 67 4.25 -22.17 -8.19
CA ILE A 67 3.97 -20.82 -7.67
C ILE A 67 5.20 -19.93 -7.82
N GLN A 68 6.40 -20.46 -7.55
CA GLN A 68 7.65 -19.71 -7.71
C GLN A 68 7.83 -19.23 -9.14
N GLN A 69 7.58 -20.07 -10.15
CA GLN A 69 7.65 -19.64 -11.55
C GLN A 69 6.65 -18.54 -11.91
N MET A 70 5.45 -18.53 -11.30
CA MET A 70 4.50 -17.43 -11.47
C MET A 70 5.02 -16.14 -10.81
N LEU A 71 5.62 -16.24 -9.63
CA LEU A 71 6.24 -15.08 -8.96
C LEU A 71 7.44 -14.55 -9.76
N ASP A 72 8.30 -15.44 -10.28
CA ASP A 72 9.44 -15.08 -11.12
C ASP A 72 8.97 -14.37 -12.39
N LEU A 73 7.89 -14.85 -13.01
CA LEU A 73 7.27 -14.19 -14.15
C LEU A 73 6.77 -12.79 -13.81
N TYR A 74 6.16 -12.62 -12.62
CA TYR A 74 5.71 -11.32 -12.14
C TYR A 74 6.88 -10.36 -11.91
N PHE A 75 7.90 -10.77 -11.17
CA PHE A 75 9.05 -9.92 -10.86
C PHE A 75 9.89 -9.63 -12.11
N SER A 76 10.00 -10.55 -13.05
CA SER A 76 10.65 -10.30 -14.35
C SER A 76 9.90 -9.25 -15.17
N GLU A 77 8.55 -9.29 -15.20
CA GLU A 77 7.77 -8.24 -15.86
C GLU A 77 7.88 -6.90 -15.13
N ARG A 78 7.97 -6.92 -13.78
CA ARG A 78 8.23 -5.71 -13.00
C ARG A 78 9.58 -5.10 -13.34
N ASP A 79 10.65 -5.89 -13.41
CA ASP A 79 11.97 -5.39 -13.78
C ASP A 79 11.98 -4.80 -15.20
N SER A 80 11.29 -5.45 -16.16
CA SER A 80 11.11 -4.89 -17.51
C SER A 80 10.35 -3.56 -17.47
N TYR A 81 9.24 -3.50 -16.74
CA TYR A 81 8.44 -2.28 -16.59
C TYR A 81 9.25 -1.15 -15.98
N LEU A 82 10.04 -1.44 -14.94
CA LEU A 82 10.87 -0.44 -14.27
C LEU A 82 11.95 0.12 -15.20
N ASN A 83 12.65 -0.75 -15.92
CA ASN A 83 13.70 -0.36 -16.87
C ASN A 83 13.16 0.48 -18.04
N GLU A 84 11.93 0.21 -18.48
CA GLU A 84 11.28 0.95 -19.57
C GLU A 84 10.70 2.30 -19.11
N THR A 85 10.15 2.35 -17.89
CA THR A 85 9.34 3.48 -17.42
C THR A 85 10.15 4.49 -16.61
N TYR A 86 10.99 4.01 -15.69
CA TYR A 86 11.69 4.84 -14.71
C TYR A 86 13.11 5.14 -15.15
N SER A 87 13.25 6.02 -16.14
CA SER A 87 14.56 6.52 -16.58
C SER A 87 15.16 7.60 -15.67
N LYS A 88 14.44 8.07 -14.64
CA LYS A 88 14.87 9.20 -13.78
C LYS A 88 14.65 9.01 -12.29
N SER A 89 13.41 8.73 -11.87
CA SER A 89 13.07 8.53 -10.46
C SER A 89 11.71 7.84 -10.36
N SER A 90 11.56 6.93 -9.41
CA SER A 90 10.28 6.34 -9.05
C SER A 90 9.70 6.92 -7.77
N ILE A 91 10.26 8.02 -7.24
CA ILE A 91 9.79 8.66 -6.00
C ILE A 91 8.59 9.56 -6.31
N VAL A 92 7.51 9.41 -5.54
CA VAL A 92 6.31 10.24 -5.67
C VAL A 92 6.66 11.71 -5.42
N LYS A 93 6.18 12.58 -6.30
CA LYS A 93 6.38 14.03 -6.17
C LYS A 93 5.83 14.52 -4.82
N GLY A 94 6.71 15.10 -4.01
CA GLY A 94 6.37 15.63 -2.68
C GLY A 94 6.52 14.63 -1.54
N ALA A 95 7.01 13.40 -1.81
CA ALA A 95 7.28 12.41 -0.76
C ALA A 95 8.21 12.97 0.33
N LEU A 96 9.28 13.70 -0.02
CA LEU A 96 10.19 14.28 0.96
C LEU A 96 9.50 15.29 1.88
N ASP A 97 8.72 16.21 1.31
CA ASP A 97 8.02 17.24 2.07
C ASP A 97 6.95 16.63 2.98
N PHE A 98 6.29 15.57 2.49
CA PHE A 98 5.35 14.78 3.27
C PHE A 98 6.04 14.08 4.44
N ILE A 99 7.09 13.31 4.19
CA ILE A 99 7.86 12.60 5.22
C ILE A 99 8.41 13.58 6.26
N THR A 100 9.04 14.66 5.82
CA THR A 100 9.62 15.69 6.70
C THR A 100 8.55 16.36 7.58
N ARG A 101 7.31 16.47 7.09
CA ARG A 101 6.19 16.95 7.90
C ARG A 101 5.81 15.96 8.98
N LEU A 102 5.79 14.66 8.66
CA LEU A 102 5.47 13.62 9.64
C LEU A 102 6.50 13.58 10.77
N THR A 103 7.79 13.82 10.49
CA THR A 103 8.83 13.86 11.54
C THR A 103 8.69 15.01 12.54
N GLN A 104 7.84 16.00 12.28
CA GLN A 104 7.57 17.09 13.23
C GLN A 104 6.65 16.67 14.39
N TYR A 105 6.06 15.48 14.32
CA TYR A 105 5.18 14.96 15.36
C TYR A 105 5.94 14.00 16.28
N ASP A 106 5.63 14.09 17.57
CA ASP A 106 6.09 13.14 18.59
C ASP A 106 5.24 11.85 18.52
N VAL A 107 5.49 11.05 17.47
CA VAL A 107 4.84 9.77 17.19
C VAL A 107 5.88 8.81 16.61
N HIS A 108 5.63 7.52 16.76
CA HIS A 108 6.37 6.52 15.99
C HIS A 108 6.06 6.69 14.51
N LEU A 109 7.11 6.74 13.69
CA LEU A 109 6.99 6.89 12.25
C LEU A 109 7.70 5.72 11.56
N ILE A 110 6.93 4.88 10.87
CA ILE A 110 7.46 3.73 10.12
C ILE A 110 7.09 3.77 8.65
N CYS A 111 7.95 3.18 7.85
CA CYS A 111 7.64 2.82 6.47
C CYS A 111 7.33 1.32 6.44
N TYR A 112 6.34 0.89 5.66
CA TYR A 112 6.06 -0.53 5.48
C TYR A 112 5.77 -0.85 4.02
N GLY A 113 5.73 -2.14 3.71
CA GLY A 113 5.40 -2.62 2.37
C GLY A 113 5.69 -4.10 2.28
N GLY A 114 5.74 -4.68 1.08
CA GLY A 114 6.21 -6.07 0.92
C GLY A 114 7.15 -6.29 -0.24
N LEU A 115 7.90 -5.26 -0.59
CA LEU A 115 9.22 -5.49 -1.14
C LEU A 115 10.13 -6.02 -0.02
N ALA A 116 11.02 -6.94 -0.37
CA ALA A 116 12.18 -7.18 0.50
C ALA A 116 13.06 -5.93 0.49
N TYR A 117 13.84 -5.71 1.54
CA TYR A 117 14.66 -4.50 1.67
C TYR A 117 15.60 -4.31 0.48
N GLU A 118 16.16 -5.40 -0.03
CA GLU A 118 17.08 -5.43 -1.17
C GLU A 118 16.40 -5.05 -2.50
N GLN A 119 15.06 -5.10 -2.55
CA GLN A 119 14.26 -4.73 -3.71
C GLN A 119 13.83 -3.26 -3.69
N ILE A 120 14.07 -2.55 -2.59
CA ILE A 120 13.82 -1.11 -2.49
C ILE A 120 14.88 -0.37 -3.32
N SER A 121 14.42 0.56 -4.16
CA SER A 121 15.31 1.37 -5.01
C SER A 121 16.40 2.05 -4.18
N SER A 122 17.64 1.96 -4.64
CA SER A 122 18.79 2.67 -4.04
C SER A 122 18.57 4.18 -3.94
N GLU A 123 17.73 4.75 -4.80
CA GLU A 123 17.37 6.17 -4.78
C GLU A 123 16.49 6.52 -3.56
N PHE A 124 15.64 5.57 -3.12
CA PHE A 124 14.74 5.76 -1.99
C PHE A 124 15.36 5.35 -0.66
N GLN A 125 16.39 4.50 -0.64
CA GLN A 125 17.04 4.08 0.60
C GLN A 125 17.43 5.25 1.54
N PRO A 126 17.96 6.40 1.06
CA PRO A 126 18.22 7.56 1.93
C PRO A 126 16.98 8.13 2.63
N TYR A 127 15.78 7.88 2.10
CA TYR A 127 14.53 8.32 2.72
C TYR A 127 14.11 7.44 3.89
N LEU A 128 14.63 6.21 3.97
CA LEU A 128 14.36 5.30 5.08
C LEU A 128 14.92 5.83 6.40
N ASP A 129 15.96 6.67 6.37
CA ASP A 129 16.56 7.29 7.56
C ASP A 129 15.62 8.27 8.29
N TYR A 130 14.52 8.70 7.64
CA TYR A 130 13.48 9.51 8.29
C TYR A 130 12.49 8.67 9.12
N PHE A 131 12.51 7.35 8.95
CA PHE A 131 11.64 6.42 9.64
C PHE A 131 12.43 5.68 10.73
N GLU A 132 11.74 5.25 11.78
CA GLU A 132 12.35 4.41 12.81
C GLU A 132 12.79 3.06 12.24
N GLN A 133 12.02 2.53 11.29
CA GLN A 133 12.28 1.28 10.61
C GLN A 133 11.44 1.12 9.34
N TYR A 134 11.91 0.25 8.45
CA TYR A 134 11.11 -0.35 7.38
C TYR A 134 10.55 -1.71 7.84
N VAL A 135 9.23 -1.89 7.77
CA VAL A 135 8.55 -3.15 8.11
C VAL A 135 8.14 -3.89 6.84
N CYS A 136 8.83 -5.00 6.55
CA CYS A 136 8.44 -5.89 5.47
C CYS A 136 7.29 -6.82 5.91
N THR A 137 6.12 -6.66 5.30
CA THR A 137 4.87 -7.36 5.64
C THR A 137 4.66 -8.67 4.87
N ASN A 138 5.64 -9.14 4.08
CA ASN A 138 5.48 -10.30 3.20
C ASN A 138 4.95 -11.57 3.88
N ASN A 139 5.36 -11.81 5.12
CA ASN A 139 5.02 -13.03 5.85
C ASN A 139 3.69 -12.91 6.64
N PHE A 140 3.07 -11.72 6.67
CA PHE A 140 1.89 -11.43 7.49
C PHE A 140 0.99 -10.37 6.85
N ARG A 141 0.83 -10.39 5.52
CA ARG A 141 0.00 -9.44 4.77
C ARG A 141 -1.46 -9.42 5.25
N PRO A 142 -2.12 -8.24 5.38
CA PRO A 142 -1.61 -6.90 5.07
C PRO A 142 -0.75 -6.28 6.20
N GLY A 143 -0.73 -6.85 7.41
CA GLY A 143 0.25 -6.54 8.44
C GLY A 143 -0.11 -5.47 9.47
N LEU A 144 -1.30 -4.86 9.37
CA LEU A 144 -1.76 -3.85 10.32
C LEU A 144 -1.75 -4.36 11.76
N LYS A 145 -2.35 -5.52 12.00
CA LYS A 145 -2.52 -6.05 13.35
C LYS A 145 -1.17 -6.36 13.98
N GLU A 146 -0.27 -6.97 13.22
CA GLU A 146 1.06 -7.36 13.65
C GLU A 146 1.89 -6.12 13.99
N ILE A 147 1.86 -5.09 13.15
CA ILE A 147 2.51 -3.81 13.41
C ILE A 147 1.96 -3.20 14.72
N ILE A 148 0.64 -3.09 14.85
CA ILE A 148 0.01 -2.39 15.97
C ILE A 148 0.19 -3.16 17.29
N GLN A 149 -0.16 -4.45 17.31
CA GLN A 149 -0.30 -5.23 18.53
C GLN A 149 0.98 -5.97 18.92
N ASP A 150 1.75 -6.47 17.95
CA ASP A 150 2.93 -7.30 18.25
C ASP A 150 4.20 -6.44 18.35
N MET A 151 4.36 -5.44 17.46
CA MET A 151 5.54 -4.59 17.43
C MET A 151 5.42 -3.38 18.37
N TYR A 152 4.34 -2.60 18.25
CA TYR A 152 4.19 -1.34 18.99
C TYR A 152 3.34 -1.44 20.26
N LYS A 153 2.48 -2.46 20.38
CA LYS A 153 1.64 -2.73 21.57
C LYS A 153 0.75 -1.56 21.98
N ILE A 154 0.13 -0.91 21.00
CA ILE A 154 -0.78 0.24 21.18
C ILE A 154 -2.22 -0.13 20.78
N ASP A 155 -3.19 0.73 21.10
CA ASP A 155 -4.57 0.56 20.64
C ASP A 155 -4.69 0.80 19.13
N PHE A 156 -5.63 0.12 18.46
CA PHE A 156 -5.90 0.31 17.03
C PHE A 156 -6.23 1.75 16.66
N LYS A 157 -6.91 2.51 17.54
CA LYS A 157 -7.22 3.93 17.31
C LYS A 157 -5.99 4.85 17.39
N GLU A 158 -4.90 4.36 17.98
CA GLU A 158 -3.66 5.12 18.15
C GLU A 158 -2.72 4.97 16.95
N ALA A 159 -3.08 4.16 15.95
CA ALA A 159 -2.31 3.98 14.73
C ALA A 159 -3.00 4.63 13.53
N LEU A 160 -2.23 5.30 12.68
CA LEU A 160 -2.68 5.84 11.40
C LEU A 160 -1.95 5.13 10.28
N PHE A 161 -2.69 4.59 9.32
CA PHE A 161 -2.15 3.97 8.11
C PHE A 161 -2.39 4.86 6.89
N VAL A 162 -1.37 5.00 6.05
CA VAL A 162 -1.44 5.70 4.75
C VAL A 162 -1.07 4.70 3.66
N ASP A 163 -2.03 4.35 2.80
CA ASP A 163 -1.91 3.23 1.86
C ASP A 163 -2.78 3.46 0.62
N ASP A 164 -2.42 2.85 -0.51
CA ASP A 164 -3.10 2.97 -1.80
C ASP A 164 -3.99 1.75 -2.14
N VAL A 165 -3.98 0.69 -1.31
CA VAL A 165 -4.69 -0.57 -1.55
C VAL A 165 -5.93 -0.74 -0.65
N ASP A 166 -7.09 -0.98 -1.29
CA ASP A 166 -8.38 -1.20 -0.62
C ASP A 166 -8.39 -2.41 0.32
N ARG A 167 -7.61 -3.46 0.04
CA ARG A 167 -7.49 -4.60 0.97
C ARG A 167 -6.96 -4.15 2.34
N VAL A 168 -6.01 -3.22 2.34
CA VAL A 168 -5.45 -2.66 3.58
C VAL A 168 -6.51 -1.82 4.28
N ALA A 169 -7.26 -1.00 3.54
CA ALA A 169 -8.40 -0.26 4.05
C ALA A 169 -9.47 -1.16 4.70
N LYS A 170 -9.78 -2.31 4.09
CA LYS A 170 -10.74 -3.29 4.63
C LYS A 170 -10.27 -3.88 5.96
N GLU A 171 -8.99 -4.22 6.08
CA GLU A 171 -8.44 -4.72 7.34
C GLU A 171 -8.35 -3.61 8.39
N ALA A 172 -8.02 -2.38 8.00
CA ALA A 172 -8.05 -1.21 8.88
C ALA A 172 -9.46 -0.97 9.45
N LYS A 173 -10.48 -1.02 8.59
CA LYS A 173 -11.89 -0.84 8.97
C LYS A 173 -12.35 -1.87 9.99
N LYS A 174 -11.94 -3.13 9.84
CA LYS A 174 -12.30 -4.22 10.77
C LYS A 174 -11.93 -3.91 12.22
N TYR A 175 -10.82 -3.20 12.43
CA TYR A 175 -10.36 -2.78 13.77
C TYR A 175 -10.56 -1.29 14.05
N LYS A 176 -11.26 -0.57 13.16
CA LYS A 176 -11.46 0.88 13.25
C LYS A 176 -10.15 1.66 13.39
N VAL A 177 -9.13 1.25 12.64
CA VAL A 177 -7.84 1.95 12.56
C VAL A 177 -8.01 3.19 11.67
N PRO A 178 -7.57 4.38 12.11
CA PRO A 178 -7.44 5.56 11.25
C PRO A 178 -6.69 5.26 9.94
N PHE A 179 -7.26 5.70 8.81
CA PHE A 179 -6.75 5.35 7.49
C PHE A 179 -6.86 6.52 6.52
N ILE A 180 -5.78 6.78 5.77
CA ILE A 180 -5.76 7.71 4.64
C ILE A 180 -5.53 6.89 3.36
N GLY A 181 -6.51 6.90 2.48
CA GLY A 181 -6.39 6.30 1.15
C GLY A 181 -5.65 7.23 0.18
N VAL A 182 -4.64 6.71 -0.50
CA VAL A 182 -3.95 7.40 -1.62
C VAL A 182 -4.04 6.54 -2.89
N PRO A 183 -5.26 6.18 -3.36
CA PRO A 183 -5.41 5.18 -4.41
C PRO A 183 -4.73 5.61 -5.71
N ALA A 184 -4.06 4.67 -6.36
CA ALA A 184 -3.45 4.89 -7.67
C ALA A 184 -4.52 5.32 -8.71
N ILE A 185 -4.22 6.34 -9.49
CA ILE A 185 -5.15 6.92 -10.47
C ILE A 185 -4.87 6.31 -11.86
N HIS A 186 -5.41 5.12 -12.08
CA HIS A 186 -5.43 4.48 -13.39
C HIS A 186 -6.84 4.42 -13.93
N SER A 187 -7.05 4.77 -15.21
CA SER A 187 -8.39 4.68 -15.84
C SER A 187 -8.94 3.25 -15.93
N TRP A 188 -8.08 2.25 -15.72
CA TRP A 188 -8.37 0.82 -15.73
C TRP A 188 -8.29 0.19 -14.32
N GLY A 189 -7.93 0.96 -13.29
CA GLY A 189 -7.80 0.48 -11.91
C GLY A 189 -9.10 0.59 -11.13
N PHE A 190 -9.22 -0.17 -10.04
CA PHE A 190 -10.45 -0.23 -9.24
C PHE A 190 -10.29 0.24 -7.79
N GLN A 191 -9.07 0.58 -7.34
CA GLN A 191 -8.78 0.89 -5.94
C GLN A 191 -9.60 2.06 -5.38
N GLU A 192 -9.71 3.18 -6.11
CA GLU A 192 -10.47 4.35 -5.63
C GLU A 192 -11.95 4.03 -5.40
N GLU A 193 -12.59 3.33 -6.35
CA GLU A 193 -14.00 2.96 -6.22
C GLU A 193 -14.22 1.93 -5.11
N GLU A 194 -13.30 0.99 -4.93
CA GLU A 194 -13.41 0.00 -3.86
C GLU A 194 -13.17 0.64 -2.48
N MET A 195 -12.21 1.55 -2.33
CA MET A 195 -12.01 2.31 -1.08
C MET A 195 -13.25 3.11 -0.69
N LYS A 196 -13.93 3.74 -1.66
CA LYS A 196 -15.24 4.39 -1.46
C LYS A 196 -16.29 3.41 -0.94
N LYS A 197 -16.42 2.24 -1.57
CA LYS A 197 -17.37 1.20 -1.11
C LYS A 197 -17.01 0.65 0.27
N THR A 198 -15.72 0.55 0.58
CA THR A 198 -15.22 0.20 1.91
C THR A 198 -15.55 1.30 2.93
N GLY A 199 -15.78 2.54 2.50
CA GLY A 199 -16.15 3.67 3.35
C GLY A 199 -14.94 4.42 3.89
N VAL A 200 -13.82 4.42 3.16
CA VAL A 200 -12.67 5.27 3.48
C VAL A 200 -13.12 6.73 3.41
N LYS A 201 -13.14 7.41 4.56
CA LYS A 201 -13.57 8.81 4.68
C LYS A 201 -12.51 9.80 4.22
N TYR A 202 -11.24 9.48 4.50
CA TYR A 202 -10.10 10.33 4.18
C TYR A 202 -9.35 9.74 2.98
N MET A 203 -9.59 10.30 1.80
CA MET A 203 -8.84 9.97 0.59
C MET A 203 -8.26 11.23 -0.03
N VAL A 204 -7.04 11.12 -0.53
CA VAL A 204 -6.32 12.18 -1.22
C VAL A 204 -5.78 11.66 -2.55
N LYS A 205 -5.54 12.54 -3.52
CA LYS A 205 -4.94 12.16 -4.81
C LYS A 205 -3.42 12.22 -4.79
N SER A 206 -2.86 12.89 -3.78
CA SER A 206 -1.43 13.04 -3.59
C SER A 206 -1.12 13.23 -2.12
N VAL A 207 0.03 12.70 -1.68
CA VAL A 207 0.58 12.94 -0.34
C VAL A 207 0.75 14.42 0.01
N ASN A 208 0.84 15.31 -0.99
CA ASN A 208 0.90 16.77 -0.79
C ASN A 208 -0.38 17.35 -0.18
N GLU A 209 -1.52 16.68 -0.33
CA GLU A 209 -2.79 17.09 0.26
C GLU A 209 -2.86 16.76 1.76
N ILE A 210 -1.98 15.88 2.24
CA ILE A 210 -1.86 15.52 3.66
C ILE A 210 -1.09 16.61 4.41
N THR A 211 -1.79 17.71 4.67
CA THR A 211 -1.28 18.85 5.42
C THR A 211 -1.33 18.61 6.93
N GLN A 212 -0.70 19.50 7.70
CA GLN A 212 -0.82 19.48 9.16
C GLN A 212 -2.27 19.55 9.63
N GLN A 213 -3.08 20.43 9.03
CA GLN A 213 -4.51 20.58 9.36
C GLN A 213 -5.30 19.31 9.03
N PHE A 214 -4.92 18.61 7.96
CA PHE A 214 -5.55 17.34 7.58
C PHE A 214 -5.27 16.26 8.62
N LEU A 215 -4.02 16.16 9.09
CA LEU A 215 -3.63 15.22 10.14
C LEU A 215 -4.28 15.52 11.49
N GLU A 216 -4.33 16.80 11.88
CA GLU A 216 -5.00 17.24 13.11
C GLU A 216 -6.51 16.93 13.08
N LYS A 217 -7.14 17.07 11.91
CA LYS A 217 -8.55 16.69 11.73
C LYS A 217 -8.74 15.20 12.00
N ILE A 218 -7.92 14.33 11.41
CA ILE A 218 -8.01 12.87 11.60
C ILE A 218 -7.78 12.48 13.06
N ASP A 219 -6.75 13.04 13.71
CA ASP A 219 -6.41 12.75 15.11
C ASP A 219 -7.54 13.09 16.09
N SER A 220 -8.42 14.02 15.70
CA SER A 220 -9.59 14.45 16.48
C SER A 220 -10.91 13.80 16.07
N ASP A 221 -10.93 13.06 14.97
CA ASP A 221 -12.15 12.46 14.43
C ASP A 221 -12.47 11.13 15.11
N ASN A 222 -13.66 11.02 15.71
CA ASN A 222 -14.12 9.80 16.35
C ASN A 222 -14.97 8.91 15.42
N GLU A 223 -15.29 9.39 14.21
CA GLU A 223 -16.06 8.69 13.18
C GLU A 223 -15.23 8.61 11.89
N ILE A 224 -14.04 8.02 11.98
CA ILE A 224 -13.03 7.97 10.91
C ILE A 224 -13.45 7.19 9.65
N TRP A 225 -14.54 6.40 9.72
CA TRP A 225 -15.09 5.63 8.61
C TRP A 225 -16.48 6.14 8.23
N GLU A 226 -16.79 6.18 6.94
CA GLU A 226 -18.12 6.58 6.48
C GLU A 226 -19.20 5.55 6.89
N GLY A 227 -20.37 6.06 7.29
CA GLY A 227 -21.54 5.25 7.61
C GLY A 227 -21.55 4.66 9.03
N GLU A 228 -20.60 5.02 9.89
CA GLU A 228 -20.69 4.75 11.32
C GLU A 228 -21.75 5.66 11.94
N LYS A 229 -23.01 5.19 12.00
CA LYS A 229 -24.00 5.79 12.89
C LYS A 229 -23.79 5.20 14.29
N ILE A 230 -23.58 6.08 15.28
CA ILE A 230 -23.62 5.74 16.71
C ILE A 230 -25.00 5.18 17.08
#